data_AF-A0A6J6X0L0-F1
#
_entry.id   AF-A0A6J6X0L0-F1
#
_cell.length_a   1.000
_cell.length_b   1.000
_cell.length_c   1.000
_cell.angle_alpha   90.00
_cell.angle_beta   90.00
_cell.angle_gamma   90.00
#
_symmetry.space_group_name_H-M   'P 1'
#
loop_
_entity.id
_entity.type
_entity.pdbx_description
1 polymer ?
#
loop_
_entity_poly.entity_id
_entity_poly.type
_entity_poly.pdbx_seq_one_letter_code
_entity_poly.pdbx_strand_id
1 'polypeptide(L)'
;MATSLAGWNYLRFEIRQDAALGSDGDYFRFTPNLKLHRATIGPSGDVMINENQITAVISQLGSEELAEKLENILGTCWDRELEPFRIAMGDGSEELIDRISV
;
A
#
# COMPACT_ATOMS: atom_id res chain seq x y z
N MET A 1 3.05 3.48 -14.20
CA MET A 1 3.38 4.79 -13.59
C MET A 1 4.10 4.61 -12.26
N ALA A 2 3.53 3.88 -11.26
CA ALA A 2 4.22 3.62 -9.99
C ALA A 2 5.58 2.88 -10.14
N THR A 3 5.66 1.90 -11.05
CA THR A 3 6.92 1.17 -11.33
C THR A 3 8.01 2.05 -11.95
N SER A 4 7.65 3.14 -12.64
CA SER A 4 8.61 4.09 -13.23
C SER A 4 9.29 4.96 -12.16
N LEU A 5 8.61 5.20 -11.03
CA LEU A 5 9.14 5.94 -9.88
C LEU A 5 10.03 5.07 -8.96
N ALA A 6 9.85 3.74 -9.01
CA ALA A 6 10.63 2.80 -8.19
C ALA A 6 12.14 2.75 -8.54
N GLY A 7 12.56 3.31 -9.67
CA GLY A 7 13.98 3.42 -10.05
C GLY A 7 14.76 4.46 -9.24
N TRP A 8 14.08 5.34 -8.51
CA TRP A 8 14.69 6.37 -7.67
C TRP A 8 14.78 5.85 -6.24
N ASN A 9 15.88 5.17 -5.93
CA ASN A 9 16.11 4.41 -4.69
C ASN A 9 16.01 5.21 -3.37
N TYR A 10 15.80 6.53 -3.42
CA TYR A 10 15.63 7.40 -2.25
C TYR A 10 14.19 7.83 -1.99
N LEU A 11 13.27 7.58 -2.94
CA LEU A 11 11.88 7.97 -2.79
C LEU A 11 11.14 7.03 -1.84
N ARG A 12 10.27 7.62 -1.02
CA ARG A 12 9.22 6.94 -0.28
C ARG A 12 7.91 7.57 -0.74
N PHE A 13 6.97 6.75 -1.17
CA PHE A 13 5.70 7.27 -1.66
C PHE A 13 4.56 6.32 -1.36
N GLU A 14 3.37 6.90 -1.31
CA GLU A 14 2.12 6.18 -1.26
C GLU A 14 1.15 6.83 -2.25
N ILE A 15 0.45 6.01 -3.04
CA ILE A 15 -0.49 6.47 -4.06
C ILE A 15 -1.78 5.69 -3.87
N ARG A 16 -2.86 6.40 -3.57
CA ARG A 16 -4.22 5.85 -3.54
C ARG A 16 -4.94 6.25 -4.81
N GLN A 17 -5.58 5.28 -5.43
CA GLN A 17 -6.49 5.47 -6.54
C GLN A 17 -7.88 5.06 -6.05
N ASP A 18 -8.80 6.03 -6.05
CA ASP A 18 -10.16 5.78 -5.64
C ASP A 18 -10.87 4.77 -6.56
N ALA A 19 -11.79 4.03 -5.96
CA ALA A 19 -12.71 3.15 -6.65
C ALA A 19 -13.60 3.96 -7.61
N ALA A 20 -13.61 3.58 -8.89
CA ALA A 20 -14.59 4.07 -9.84
C ALA A 20 -15.91 3.28 -9.71
N LEU A 21 -16.99 3.75 -10.33
CA LEU A 21 -18.28 3.05 -10.28
C LEU A 21 -18.14 1.62 -10.81
N GLY A 22 -18.22 0.63 -9.91
CA GLY A 22 -18.09 -0.80 -10.23
C GLY A 22 -16.64 -1.33 -10.34
N SER A 23 -15.64 -0.56 -9.91
CA SER A 23 -14.24 -1.02 -9.81
C SER A 23 -13.73 -0.84 -8.40
N ASP A 24 -12.81 -1.70 -7.98
CA ASP A 24 -12.04 -1.51 -6.76
C ASP A 24 -11.01 -0.40 -6.94
N GLY A 25 -10.56 0.18 -5.84
CA GLY A 25 -9.44 1.10 -5.81
C GLY A 25 -8.10 0.37 -5.69
N ASP A 26 -7.01 1.08 -5.98
CA ASP A 26 -5.65 0.56 -5.85
C ASP A 26 -4.84 1.42 -4.87
N TYR A 27 -4.01 0.78 -4.07
CA TYR A 27 -3.11 1.43 -3.14
C TYR A 27 -1.69 0.92 -3.34
N PHE A 28 -0.80 1.81 -3.76
CA PHE A 28 0.61 1.55 -3.95
C PHE A 28 1.41 2.17 -2.81
N ARG A 29 2.35 1.41 -2.24
CA ARG A 29 3.30 1.89 -1.23
C ARG A 29 4.68 1.48 -1.65
N PHE A 30 5.65 2.38 -1.52
CA PHE A 30 7.03 2.07 -1.84
C PHE A 30 7.95 2.60 -0.76
N THR A 31 8.87 1.74 -0.34
CA THR A 31 10.01 2.14 0.48
C THR A 31 11.30 1.53 -0.08
N PRO A 32 12.46 2.16 0.15
CA PRO A 32 13.75 1.61 -0.28
C PRO A 32 14.03 0.21 0.28
N ASN A 33 13.57 -0.05 1.50
CA ASN A 33 13.83 -1.29 2.24
C ASN A 33 12.87 -2.41 1.83
N LEU A 34 11.57 -2.14 1.73
CA LEU A 34 10.52 -3.15 1.50
C LEU A 34 10.10 -3.24 0.02
N LYS A 35 10.52 -2.30 -0.83
CA LYS A 35 10.16 -2.19 -2.25
C LYS A 35 8.68 -1.87 -2.45
N LEU A 36 8.14 -2.14 -3.64
CA LEU A 36 6.77 -1.81 -4.02
C LEU A 36 5.79 -2.83 -3.45
N HIS A 37 4.79 -2.34 -2.75
CA HIS A 37 3.59 -3.07 -2.35
C HIS A 37 2.39 -2.49 -3.08
N ARG A 38 1.49 -3.37 -3.50
CA ARG A 38 0.20 -3.04 -4.10
C ARG A 38 -0.88 -3.78 -3.33
N ALA A 39 -1.89 -3.05 -2.90
CA ALA A 39 -3.11 -3.59 -2.32
C ALA A 39 -4.32 -3.07 -3.08
N THR A 40 -5.36 -3.89 -3.16
CA THR A 40 -6.69 -3.44 -3.56
C THR A 40 -7.36 -2.79 -2.36
N ILE A 41 -8.03 -1.65 -2.56
CA ILE A 41 -8.77 -0.96 -1.50
C ILE A 41 -10.25 -0.85 -1.83
N GLY A 42 -11.08 -1.02 -0.82
CA GLY A 42 -12.52 -0.83 -0.91
C GLY A 42 -12.90 0.66 -0.96
N PRO A 43 -14.19 0.98 -1.20
CA PRO A 43 -14.68 2.36 -1.21
C PRO A 43 -14.47 3.12 0.11
N SER A 44 -14.28 2.40 1.23
CA SER A 44 -13.99 3.00 2.53
C SER A 44 -12.48 3.17 2.80
N GLY A 45 -11.62 2.77 1.86
CA GLY A 45 -10.16 2.85 1.97
C GLY A 45 -9.52 1.70 2.75
N ASP A 46 -10.29 0.69 3.14
CA ASP A 46 -9.80 -0.55 3.73
C ASP A 46 -9.09 -1.43 2.70
N VAL A 47 -8.01 -2.11 3.12
CA VAL A 47 -7.31 -3.07 2.26
C VAL A 47 -8.13 -4.35 2.16
N MET A 48 -8.42 -4.76 0.93
CA MET A 48 -9.17 -5.98 0.64
C MET A 48 -8.22 -7.15 0.35
N ILE A 49 -8.46 -8.28 1.03
CA ILE A 49 -7.78 -9.55 0.75
C ILE A 49 -8.79 -10.53 0.19
N ASN A 50 -8.52 -11.01 -1.03
CA ASN A 50 -9.36 -11.99 -1.70
C ASN A 50 -9.13 -13.41 -1.14
N GLU A 51 -10.16 -14.25 -1.22
CA GLU A 51 -10.10 -15.66 -0.80
C GLU A 51 -8.90 -16.39 -1.42
N ASN A 52 -8.65 -16.20 -2.72
CA ASN A 52 -7.51 -16.79 -3.41
C ASN A 52 -6.16 -16.43 -2.77
N GLN A 53 -6.02 -15.22 -2.25
CA GLN A 53 -4.79 -14.79 -1.57
C GLN A 53 -4.67 -15.49 -0.20
N ILE A 54 -5.77 -15.56 0.56
CA ILE A 54 -5.82 -16.25 1.86
C ILE A 54 -5.47 -17.73 1.68
N THR A 55 -6.13 -18.41 0.74
CA THR A 55 -5.90 -19.83 0.44
C THR A 55 -4.47 -20.09 -0.02
N ALA A 56 -3.88 -19.19 -0.82
CA ALA A 56 -2.50 -19.30 -1.25
C ALA A 56 -1.52 -19.22 -0.06
N VAL A 57 -1.76 -18.34 0.90
CA VAL A 57 -0.95 -18.21 2.12
C VAL A 57 -1.06 -19.46 2.99
N ILE A 58 -2.29 -19.92 3.25
CA ILE A 58 -2.53 -21.11 4.09
C ILE A 58 -1.88 -22.35 3.47
N SER A 59 -1.89 -22.47 2.15
CA SER A 59 -1.32 -23.63 1.45
C SER A 59 0.22 -23.64 1.42
N GLN A 60 0.87 -22.50 1.65
CA GLN A 60 2.32 -22.34 1.52
C GLN A 60 3.06 -22.34 2.86
N LEU A 61 2.39 -22.05 3.98
CA LEU A 61 3.04 -21.77 5.26
C LEU A 61 2.52 -22.66 6.40
N GLY A 62 3.39 -22.92 7.36
CA GLY A 62 3.00 -23.44 8.67
C GLY A 62 2.27 -22.36 9.50
N SER A 63 1.54 -22.80 10.54
CA SER A 63 0.73 -21.91 11.39
C SER A 63 1.51 -20.77 12.07
N GLU A 64 2.81 -20.94 12.30
CA GLU A 64 3.66 -19.98 13.01
C GLU A 64 4.07 -18.78 12.12
N GLU A 65 4.06 -18.93 10.79
CA GLU A 65 4.46 -17.90 9.82
C GLU A 65 3.24 -17.20 9.16
N LEU A 66 2.03 -17.70 9.43
CA LEU A 66 0.79 -17.19 8.83
C LEU A 66 0.55 -15.70 9.15
N ALA A 67 0.76 -15.31 10.41
CA ALA A 67 0.55 -13.94 10.86
C ALA A 67 1.48 -12.96 10.14
N GLU A 68 2.76 -13.27 10.06
CA GLU A 68 3.76 -12.45 9.38
C GLU A 68 3.45 -12.31 7.88
N LYS A 69 3.00 -13.39 7.24
CA LYS A 69 2.62 -13.33 5.82
C LYS A 69 1.39 -12.46 5.58
N LEU A 70 0.40 -12.55 6.47
CA LEU A 70 -0.80 -11.70 6.42
C LEU A 70 -0.45 -10.23 6.63
N GLU A 71 0.39 -9.89 7.60
CA GLU A 71 0.88 -8.52 7.81
C GLU A 71 1.57 -7.95 6.57
N ASN A 72 2.36 -8.78 5.88
CA ASN A 72 2.99 -8.39 4.62
C ASN A 72 1.98 -8.14 3.49
N ILE A 73 0.93 -8.96 3.37
CA ILE A 73 -0.13 -8.76 2.36
C ILE A 73 -0.95 -7.50 2.68
N LEU A 74 -1.30 -7.29 3.95
CA LEU A 74 -1.95 -6.05 4.40
C LEU A 74 -1.08 -4.81 4.16
N GLY A 75 0.24 -5.02 4.13
CA GLY A 75 1.25 -3.98 3.95
C GLY A 75 1.53 -3.20 5.23
N THR A 76 1.31 -3.81 6.40
CA THR A 76 1.53 -3.19 7.73
C THR A 76 2.99 -2.75 7.91
N CYS A 77 3.95 -3.50 7.35
CA CYS A 77 5.36 -3.13 7.35
C CYS A 77 5.61 -1.80 6.60
N TRP A 78 4.91 -1.57 5.48
CA TRP A 78 5.00 -0.32 4.73
C TRP A 78 4.37 0.83 5.50
N ASP A 79 3.18 0.61 6.09
CA ASP A 79 2.54 1.61 6.95
C ASP A 79 3.48 2.07 8.07
N ARG A 80 4.12 1.13 8.78
CA ARG A 80 5.06 1.44 9.86
C ARG A 80 6.27 2.26 9.40
N GLU A 81 6.82 1.96 8.21
CA GLU A 81 7.98 2.69 7.70
C GLU A 81 7.60 4.07 7.13
N LEU A 82 6.37 4.22 6.63
CA LEU A 82 5.86 5.47 6.06
C LEU A 82 5.22 6.41 7.11
N GLU A 83 4.75 5.88 8.25
CA GLU A 83 4.07 6.65 9.30
C GLU A 83 4.83 7.92 9.73
N PRO A 84 6.17 7.89 9.95
CA PRO A 84 6.91 9.09 10.32
C PRO A 84 6.85 10.21 9.27
N PHE A 85 6.63 9.87 8.00
CA PHE A 85 6.58 10.80 6.88
C PHE A 85 5.17 11.37 6.64
N ARG A 86 4.11 10.71 7.13
CA ARG A 86 2.73 11.23 7.06
C ARG A 86 2.52 12.46 7.93
N ILE A 87 3.14 12.46 9.12
CA ILE A 87 3.05 13.58 10.07
C ILE A 87 3.70 14.86 9.48
N ALA A 88 4.82 14.70 8.76
CA ALA A 88 5.48 15.82 8.09
C ALA A 88 4.64 16.42 6.93
N MET A 89 3.70 15.65 6.37
CA MET A 89 2.76 16.11 5.34
C MET A 89 1.52 16.78 5.96
N GLY A 90 1.17 16.42 7.21
CA GLY A 90 -0.04 16.87 7.90
C GLY A 90 -0.06 18.31 8.41
N ASP A 91 1.07 19.03 8.38
CA ASP A 91 1.14 20.47 8.77
C ASP A 91 0.96 21.43 7.58
N GLY A 92 0.66 20.92 6.37
CA GLY A 92 0.72 21.76 5.16
C GLY A 92 -0.26 21.46 4.04
N SER A 93 -1.27 20.61 4.19
CA SER A 93 -2.13 20.30 3.03
C SER A 93 -3.48 19.64 3.35
N GLU A 94 -4.49 20.44 3.65
CA GLU A 94 -5.88 20.11 3.25
C GLU A 94 -6.14 20.50 1.77
N GLU A 95 -5.19 21.15 1.08
CA GLU A 95 -5.39 21.72 -0.27
C GLU A 95 -4.60 21.04 -1.42
N LEU A 96 -3.83 19.97 -1.17
CA LEU A 96 -2.94 19.37 -2.20
C LEU A 96 -3.33 17.95 -2.66
N ILE A 97 -4.52 17.46 -2.32
CA ILE A 97 -4.94 16.10 -2.70
C ILE A 97 -5.29 15.98 -4.20
N ASP A 98 -5.32 17.08 -4.97
CA ASP A 98 -5.72 17.07 -6.39
C ASP A 98 -4.59 17.35 -7.40
N ARG A 99 -3.31 17.40 -7.00
CA ARG A 99 -2.22 17.69 -7.97
C ARG A 99 -1.04 16.74 -7.85
N ILE A 100 -1.10 15.68 -8.65
CA ILE A 100 0.11 15.07 -9.19
C ILE A 100 0.72 16.07 -10.17
N SER A 101 1.66 16.90 -9.71
CA SER A 101 2.50 17.69 -10.60
C SER A 101 3.68 16.84 -11.09
N VAL A 102 3.80 16.73 -12.42
CA VAL A 102 4.95 16.19 -13.15
C VAL A 102 6.16 17.08 -12.97
#